data_AF-A0A9R0SB42-F1
#
_entry.id   AF-A0A9R0SB42-F1
#
_cell.length_a   1.000
_cell.length_b   1.000
_cell.length_c   1.000
_cell.angle_alpha   90.00
_cell.angle_beta   90.00
_cell.angle_gamma   90.00
#
_symmetry.space_group_name_H-M   'P 1'
#
loop_
_entity.id
_entity.type
_entity.pdbx_description
1 polymer ?
#
loop_
_entity_poly.entity_id
_entity_poly.type
_entity_poly.pdbx_seq_one_letter_code
_entity_poly.pdbx_strand_id
1 'polypeptide(L)'
;MVDYWTYDSKKETGYVGLKNQGATCYMNSLLQTLYHIPYFRKAVYHMPTTENDMPSGSIPLALQTLFYKLQYSDNSVATKELTKSFGWDTYDSFMQHDVQELNRVLCEKLEDKMKVMNLVELL
;
A
#
# COMPACT_ATOMS: atom_id res chain seq x y z
N MET A 1 31.88 3.62 11.52
CA MET A 1 30.96 2.48 11.34
C MET A 1 29.57 2.99 11.63
N VAL A 2 28.63 2.86 10.67
CA VAL A 2 27.21 3.17 10.92
C VAL A 2 26.65 2.04 11.76
N ASP A 3 26.14 2.34 12.95
CA ASP A 3 25.45 1.36 13.78
C ASP A 3 24.07 1.10 13.18
N TYR A 4 23.95 0.06 12.35
CA TYR A 4 22.74 -0.31 11.63
C TYR A 4 21.51 -0.50 12.54
N TRP A 5 21.72 -0.79 13.83
CA TRP A 5 20.63 -0.94 14.81
C TRP A 5 19.94 0.38 15.18
N THR A 6 20.57 1.52 14.87
CA THR A 6 20.06 2.86 15.20
C THR A 6 19.64 3.68 13.98
N TYR A 7 19.61 3.06 12.79
CA TYR A 7 19.26 3.76 11.56
C TYR A 7 17.78 4.18 11.56
N ASP A 8 17.55 5.49 11.56
CA ASP A 8 16.24 6.12 11.40
C ASP A 8 16.04 6.55 9.94
N SER A 9 15.33 5.73 9.17
CA SER A 9 15.04 6.00 7.75
C SER A 9 14.30 7.34 7.55
N LYS A 10 13.38 7.69 8.45
CA LYS A 10 12.58 8.91 8.31
C LYS A 10 13.46 10.14 8.46
N LYS A 11 14.34 10.14 9.45
CA LYS A 11 15.30 11.22 9.70
C LYS A 11 16.29 11.40 8.55
N GLU A 12 16.83 10.30 8.02
CA GLU A 12 17.90 10.35 7.02
C GLU A 12 17.39 10.59 5.58
N THR A 13 16.16 10.15 5.26
CA THR A 13 15.64 10.18 3.88
C THR A 13 14.34 10.98 3.72
N GLY A 14 13.64 11.26 4.82
CA GLY A 14 12.26 11.77 4.81
C GLY A 14 11.19 10.69 4.65
N TYR A 15 11.58 9.42 4.45
CA TYR A 15 10.68 8.31 4.14
C TYR A 15 10.84 7.12 5.10
N VAL A 16 9.75 6.35 5.27
CA VAL A 16 9.74 5.07 5.99
C VAL A 16 9.57 3.89 5.05
N GLY A 17 10.15 2.75 5.44
CA GLY A 17 10.00 1.50 4.72
C GLY A 17 8.71 0.75 5.01
N LEU A 18 8.54 -0.37 4.33
CA LEU A 18 7.49 -1.35 4.61
C LEU A 18 8.08 -2.56 5.32
N LYS A 19 7.35 -3.10 6.29
CA LYS A 19 7.74 -4.36 6.96
C LYS A 19 7.54 -5.51 6.00
N ASN A 20 8.58 -6.32 5.79
CA ASN A 20 8.45 -7.55 5.03
C ASN A 20 7.76 -8.62 5.89
N GLN A 21 6.67 -9.20 5.39
CA GLN A 21 5.89 -10.24 6.09
C GLN A 21 6.38 -11.66 5.79
N GLY A 22 7.55 -11.81 5.17
CA GLY A 22 8.09 -13.09 4.71
C GLY A 22 8.57 -12.94 3.28
N ALA A 23 7.76 -13.40 2.33
CA ALA A 23 8.10 -13.40 0.90
C ALA A 23 7.53 -12.19 0.13
N THR A 24 7.09 -11.14 0.82
CA THR A 24 6.31 -10.03 0.25
C THR A 24 7.13 -8.88 -0.35
N CYS A 25 8.41 -9.09 -0.65
CA CYS A 25 9.28 -8.01 -1.15
C CYS A 25 8.81 -7.40 -2.48
N TYR A 26 8.28 -8.24 -3.39
CA TYR A 26 7.71 -7.80 -4.66
C TYR A 26 6.54 -6.83 -4.44
N MET A 27 5.66 -7.13 -3.49
CA MET A 27 4.53 -6.29 -3.11
C MET A 27 5.01 -4.97 -2.50
N ASN A 28 5.99 -5.04 -1.58
CA ASN A 28 6.51 -3.84 -0.93
C ASN A 28 7.15 -2.87 -1.95
N SER A 29 7.92 -3.38 -2.92
CA SER A 29 8.50 -2.57 -3.99
C SER A 29 7.45 -1.94 -4.89
N LEU A 30 6.40 -2.68 -5.25
CA LEU A 30 5.29 -2.15 -6.03
C LEU A 30 4.54 -1.04 -5.26
N LEU A 31 4.23 -1.26 -3.99
CA LEU A 31 3.49 -0.30 -3.16
C LEU A 31 4.27 1.00 -2.95
N GLN A 32 5.58 0.91 -2.71
CA GLN A 32 6.44 2.09 -2.62
C GLN A 32 6.50 2.84 -3.96
N THR A 33 6.58 2.12 -5.09
CA THR A 33 6.56 2.73 -6.43
C THR A 33 5.25 3.51 -6.66
N LEU A 34 4.10 2.87 -6.39
CA LEU A 34 2.79 3.50 -6.56
C LEU A 34 2.56 4.68 -5.60
N TYR A 35 3.00 4.57 -4.34
CA TYR A 35 2.90 5.66 -3.36
C TYR A 35 3.62 6.93 -3.81
N HIS A 36 4.76 6.78 -4.49
CA HIS A 36 5.56 7.91 -4.96
C HIS A 36 5.04 8.52 -6.28
N ILE A 37 3.96 8.00 -6.87
CA ILE A 37 3.27 8.63 -8.00
C ILE A 37 2.20 9.58 -7.42
N PRO A 38 2.38 10.92 -7.47
CA PRO A 38 1.51 11.84 -6.74
C PRO A 38 0.04 11.77 -7.18
N TYR A 39 -0.21 11.60 -8.48
CA TYR A 39 -1.57 11.45 -9.01
C TYR A 39 -2.24 10.18 -8.52
N PHE A 40 -1.53 9.05 -8.51
CA PHE A 40 -2.06 7.80 -7.98
C PHE A 40 -2.37 7.92 -6.49
N ARG A 41 -1.45 8.48 -5.71
CA ARG A 41 -1.66 8.73 -4.28
C ARG A 41 -2.89 9.62 -4.02
N LYS A 42 -3.04 10.71 -4.79
CA LYS A 42 -4.24 11.57 -4.71
C LYS A 42 -5.52 10.80 -5.05
N ALA A 43 -5.50 10.02 -6.14
CA ALA A 43 -6.65 9.20 -6.53
C ALA A 43 -7.01 8.19 -5.43
N VAL A 44 -6.02 7.53 -4.82
CA VAL A 44 -6.26 6.61 -3.70
C VAL A 44 -6.98 7.29 -2.54
N TYR A 45 -6.57 8.50 -2.16
CA TYR A 45 -7.23 9.25 -1.09
C TYR A 45 -8.65 9.70 -1.40
N HIS A 46 -9.04 9.77 -2.68
CA HIS A 46 -10.40 10.16 -3.09
C HIS A 46 -11.28 8.95 -3.44
N MET A 47 -10.76 7.73 -3.39
CA MET A 47 -11.59 6.54 -3.60
C MET A 47 -12.73 6.48 -2.57
N PRO A 48 -13.96 6.14 -3.01
CA PRO A 48 -15.10 6.08 -2.12
C PRO A 48 -14.94 4.97 -1.08
N THR A 49 -15.02 5.35 0.19
CA THR A 49 -15.04 4.46 1.36
C THR A 49 -16.11 4.95 2.34
N THR A 50 -16.69 4.02 3.09
CA THR A 50 -17.72 4.33 4.10
C THR A 50 -17.20 4.06 5.50
N GLU A 51 -17.86 4.62 6.52
CA GLU A 51 -17.54 4.36 7.93
C GLU A 51 -17.73 2.88 8.35
N ASN A 52 -18.50 2.11 7.57
CA ASN A 52 -18.72 0.69 7.79
C ASN A 52 -17.62 -0.20 7.17
N ASP A 53 -16.73 0.38 6.35
CA ASP A 53 -15.63 -0.38 5.76
C ASP A 53 -14.56 -0.70 6.81
N MET A 54 -14.07 -1.94 6.78
CA MET A 54 -12.87 -2.32 7.53
C MET A 54 -11.67 -2.41 6.57
N PRO A 55 -10.47 -1.94 6.96
CA PRO A 55 -9.28 -2.04 6.11
C PRO A 55 -9.03 -3.47 5.62
N SER A 56 -9.20 -4.49 6.47
CA SER A 56 -9.03 -5.90 6.09
C SER A 56 -10.05 -6.42 5.07
N GLY A 57 -11.16 -5.70 4.83
CA GLY A 57 -12.22 -6.11 3.90
C GLY A 57 -12.39 -5.18 2.70
N SER A 58 -11.64 -4.08 2.63
CA SER A 58 -11.77 -3.04 1.60
C SER A 58 -10.38 -2.62 1.11
N ILE A 59 -10.05 -2.99 -0.12
CA ILE A 59 -8.77 -2.63 -0.76
C ILE A 59 -8.57 -1.11 -0.83
N PRO A 60 -9.58 -0.30 -1.22
CA PRO A 60 -9.44 1.15 -1.18
C PRO A 60 -9.05 1.67 0.21
N LEU A 61 -9.77 1.24 1.25
CA LEU A 61 -9.49 1.68 2.62
C LEU A 61 -8.14 1.17 3.13
N ALA A 62 -7.75 -0.06 2.76
CA ALA A 62 -6.43 -0.62 3.09
C ALA A 62 -5.30 0.20 2.48
N LEU A 63 -5.42 0.61 1.21
CA LEU A 63 -4.44 1.45 0.53
C LEU A 63 -4.41 2.87 1.10
N GLN A 64 -5.56 3.48 1.35
CA GLN A 64 -5.64 4.78 2.01
C GLN A 64 -4.94 4.75 3.37
N THR A 65 -5.24 3.74 4.18
CA THR A 65 -4.61 3.53 5.49
C THR A 65 -3.10 3.33 5.37
N LEU A 66 -2.66 2.53 4.41
CA LEU A 66 -1.25 2.27 4.16
C LEU A 66 -0.52 3.55 3.74
N PHE A 67 -1.06 4.29 2.77
CA PHE A 67 -0.47 5.53 2.25
C PHE A 67 -0.45 6.63 3.31
N TYR A 68 -1.50 6.74 4.12
CA TYR A 68 -1.52 7.61 5.29
C TYR A 68 -0.37 7.28 6.25
N LYS A 69 -0.22 6.00 6.60
CA LYS A 69 0.87 5.57 7.50
C LYS A 69 2.25 5.81 6.88
N LEU A 70 2.44 5.59 5.58
CA LEU A 70 3.71 5.91 4.90
C LEU A 70 4.05 7.40 4.95
N GLN A 71 3.03 8.27 4.92
CA GLN A 71 3.22 9.72 4.97
C GLN A 71 3.58 10.21 6.37
N TYR A 72 2.92 9.69 7.41
CA TYR A 72 2.94 10.27 8.75
C TYR A 72 3.60 9.41 9.84
N SER A 73 3.88 8.13 9.58
CA SER A 73 4.58 7.28 10.55
C SER A 73 6.07 7.63 10.58
N ASP A 74 6.65 7.58 11.79
CA ASP A 74 8.10 7.64 11.99
C ASP A 74 8.76 6.26 11.79
N ASN A 75 7.95 5.19 11.83
CA ASN A 75 8.42 3.81 11.77
C ASN A 75 7.92 3.09 10.51
N SER A 76 8.60 1.98 10.17
CA SER A 76 8.20 1.11 9.07
C SER A 76 6.76 0.61 9.21
N VAL A 77 6.05 0.54 8.08
CA VAL A 77 4.60 0.27 8.06
C VAL A 77 4.32 -1.18 7.67
N ALA A 78 3.39 -1.84 8.37
CA ALA A 78 2.95 -3.19 8.03
C ALA A 78 1.88 -3.18 6.93
N THR A 79 1.94 -4.17 6.02
CA THR A 79 0.99 -4.33 4.90
C THR A 79 -0.12 -5.37 5.19
N LYS A 80 -0.32 -5.77 6.46
CA LYS A 80 -1.21 -6.88 6.86
C LYS A 80 -2.67 -6.67 6.48
N GLU A 81 -3.16 -5.45 6.63
CA GLU A 81 -4.55 -5.12 6.28
C GLU A 81 -4.77 -5.20 4.77
N LEU A 82 -3.77 -4.80 3.99
CA LEU A 82 -3.83 -4.89 2.54
C LEU A 82 -3.85 -6.34 2.06
N THR A 83 -2.94 -7.20 2.55
CA THR A 83 -2.93 -8.62 2.16
C THR A 83 -4.25 -9.31 2.54
N LYS A 84 -4.78 -9.03 3.74
CA LYS A 84 -6.11 -9.52 4.15
C LYS A 84 -7.24 -9.04 3.22
N SER A 85 -7.20 -7.79 2.76
CA SER A 85 -8.20 -7.25 1.82
C SER A 85 -8.17 -7.91 0.44
N PHE A 86 -7.04 -8.54 0.07
CA PHE A 86 -6.94 -9.42 -1.09
C PHE A 86 -7.50 -10.83 -0.85
N GLY A 87 -7.86 -11.16 0.39
CA GLY A 87 -8.25 -12.50 0.80
C GLY A 87 -7.05 -13.42 1.06
N TRP A 88 -5.83 -12.88 1.15
CA TRP A 88 -4.63 -13.66 1.43
C TRP A 88 -4.54 -14.00 2.91
N ASP A 89 -4.24 -15.26 3.20
CA ASP A 89 -3.96 -15.71 4.55
C ASP A 89 -2.45 -15.59 4.88
N THR A 90 -2.06 -16.09 6.06
CA THR A 90 -0.66 -16.09 6.46
C THR A 90 0.21 -16.96 5.56
N TYR A 91 -0.31 -18.04 4.97
CA TYR A 91 0.42 -18.94 4.09
C TYR A 91 0.72 -18.27 2.74
N ASP A 92 -0.26 -17.58 2.17
CA ASP A 92 -0.08 -16.79 0.93
C ASP A 92 1.02 -15.72 1.09
N SER A 93 1.15 -15.15 2.29
CA SER A 93 2.18 -14.13 2.60
C SER A 93 3.63 -14.68 2.54
N PHE A 94 3.79 -16.00 2.56
CA PHE A 94 5.07 -16.70 2.39
C PHE A 94 5.29 -17.21 0.96
N MET A 95 4.33 -17.03 0.06
CA MET A 95 4.48 -17.34 -1.36
C MET A 95 5.03 -16.14 -2.13
N GLN A 96 6.07 -16.36 -2.94
CA GLN A 96 6.51 -15.33 -3.89
C GLN A 96 5.58 -15.35 -5.09
N HIS A 97 4.99 -14.19 -5.41
CA HIS A 97 4.20 -14.00 -6.60
C HIS A 97 4.97 -13.15 -7.62
N ASP A 98 4.61 -13.29 -8.90
CA ASP A 98 5.06 -12.38 -9.94
C ASP A 98 4.51 -10.97 -9.65
N VAL A 99 5.39 -9.96 -9.64
CA VAL A 99 5.02 -8.57 -9.39
C VAL A 99 4.07 -8.03 -10.46
N GLN A 100 4.18 -8.51 -11.69
CA GLN A 100 3.34 -8.10 -12.81
C GLN A 100 1.91 -8.62 -12.61
N GLU A 101 1.76 -9.85 -12.12
CA GLU A 101 0.46 -10.42 -11.80
C GLU A 101 -0.19 -9.70 -10.62
N LEU A 102 0.56 -9.40 -9.56
CA LEU A 102 0.05 -8.57 -8.46
C LEU A 102 -0.41 -7.20 -8.97
N ASN A 103 0.38 -6.55 -9.82
CA ASN A 103 0.03 -5.23 -10.37
C ASN A 103 -1.25 -5.30 -11.21
N ARG A 104 -1.41 -6.34 -12.03
CA ARG A 104 -2.63 -6.57 -12.83
C ARG A 104 -3.85 -6.72 -11.92
N VAL A 105 -3.79 -7.62 -10.94
CA VAL A 105 -4.90 -7.88 -9.99
C VAL A 105 -5.23 -6.64 -9.17
N LEU A 106 -4.22 -5.89 -8.72
CA LEU A 106 -4.41 -4.63 -8.00
C LEU A 106 -5.15 -3.61 -8.89
N CYS A 107 -4.67 -3.38 -10.11
CA CYS A 107 -5.28 -2.45 -11.04
C CYS A 107 -6.73 -2.84 -11.38
N GLU A 108 -7.01 -4.11 -11.66
CA GLU A 108 -8.37 -4.59 -11.93
C GLU A 108 -9.33 -4.30 -10.77
N LYS A 109 -8.90 -4.59 -9.53
CA LYS A 109 -9.73 -4.34 -8.34
C LYS A 109 -9.90 -2.85 -8.04
N LEU A 110 -8.95 -2.01 -8.43
CA LEU A 110 -9.03 -0.56 -8.28
C LEU A 110 -9.83 0.11 -9.38
N GLU A 111 -9.76 -0.39 -10.62
CA GLU A 111 -10.40 0.20 -11.78
C GLU A 111 -11.91 0.33 -11.58
N ASP A 112 -12.56 -0.73 -11.06
CA ASP A 112 -14.00 -0.71 -10.77
C ASP A 112 -14.38 0.34 -9.71
N LYS A 113 -13.47 0.64 -8.77
CA LYS A 113 -13.68 1.64 -7.73
C LYS A 113 -13.34 3.06 -8.19
N MET A 114 -12.37 3.18 -9.09
CA MET A 114 -11.91 4.45 -9.65
C MET A 114 -12.77 4.94 -10.82
N LYS A 115 -13.47 4.05 -11.54
CA LYS A 115 -14.45 4.44 -12.59
C LYS A 115 -15.59 5.33 -12.07
N VAL A 116 -15.90 5.21 -10.78
CA VAL A 116 -16.92 6.06 -10.12
C VAL A 116 -16.37 7.46 -9.81
N MET A 117 -15.06 7.65 -9.86
CA MET A 117 -14.41 8.93 -9.64
C MET A 117 -14.37 9.71 -10.95
N ASN A 118 -14.91 10.93 -10.94
CA ASN A 118 -14.70 11.86 -12.04
C ASN A 118 -13.22 12.26 -12.06
N LEU A 119 -12.41 11.61 -12.90
CA LEU A 119 -10.97 11.88 -13.06
C LEU A 119 -10.67 13.36 -13.40
N VAL A 120 -11.67 14.09 -13.90
CA VAL A 120 -11.61 15.52 -14.21
C VAL A 120 -11.43 16.38 -12.95
N GLU A 121 -11.80 15.91 -11.76
CA GLU A 121 -11.62 16.65 -10.50
C GLU A 121 -10.21 16.48 -9.88
N LEU A 122 -9.38 15.59 -10.46
CA LEU A 122 -8.02 15.28 -9.97
C LEU A 122 -6.91 15.99 -10.77
N LEU A 123 -7.26 16.71 -11.84
CA LEU A 123 -6.38 17.51 -12.70
C LEU A 123 -6.58 19.01 -12.43
#